data_AF-A0A139ANH6-F1
#
_entry.id   AF-A0A139ANH6-F1
#
_cell.length_a   1.000
_cell.length_b   1.000
_cell.length_c   1.000
_cell.angle_alpha   90.00
_cell.angle_beta   90.00
_cell.angle_gamma   90.00
#
_symmetry.space_group_name_H-M   'P 1'
#
loop_
_entity.id
_entity.type
_entity.pdbx_description
1 polymer ?
#
loop_
_entity_poly.entity_id
_entity_poly.type
_entity_poly.pdbx_seq_one_letter_code
_entity_poly.pdbx_strand_id
1 'polypeptide(L)'
;MTRSRAAIEEIIAVARDYAAQYLDPKDDIAKIRNVEAILRDTEVESGAARNKAKTLLAETSQRHALLQTSRPTHPSSADHLERVRALTSEANQLSSGVAHLEGDVGSLKSRLESLGQRMAQLAKDLDNEEEEAVDPAVLKLRIYKDLGFTLSSSQPPSADNTPPKFDRVTVISRSATGTDVNTFDLNDGRSRWNRAQVLWELAGGWTGK
;
A
#
# COMPACT_ATOMS: atom_id res chain seq x y z
N MET A 1 -76.68 107.14 -25.06
CA MET A 1 -75.46 106.83 -24.27
C MET A 1 -75.66 105.74 -23.20
N THR A 2 -76.88 105.36 -22.83
CA THR A 2 -77.16 104.35 -21.80
C THR A 2 -76.94 102.89 -22.22
N ARG A 3 -77.20 102.52 -23.49
CA ARG A 3 -77.01 101.13 -23.99
C ARG A 3 -75.54 100.69 -24.05
N SER A 4 -74.61 101.60 -24.31
CA SER A 4 -73.17 101.28 -24.36
C SER A 4 -72.60 100.96 -22.97
N ARG A 5 -73.15 101.56 -21.91
CA ARG A 5 -72.70 101.32 -20.54
C ARG A 5 -73.17 99.96 -20.02
N ALA A 6 -74.40 99.58 -20.34
CA ALA A 6 -74.94 98.27 -20.00
C ALA A 6 -74.14 97.11 -20.65
N ALA A 7 -73.75 97.26 -21.92
CA ALA A 7 -72.92 96.25 -22.60
C ALA A 7 -71.51 96.11 -21.99
N ILE A 8 -70.91 97.23 -21.54
CA ILE A 8 -69.61 97.19 -20.86
C ILE A 8 -69.74 96.51 -19.49
N GLU A 9 -70.82 96.77 -18.75
CA GLU A 9 -71.08 96.14 -17.45
C GLU A 9 -71.32 94.62 -17.59
N GLU A 10 -72.00 94.18 -18.64
CA GLU A 10 -72.19 92.77 -18.97
C GLU A 10 -70.86 92.06 -19.30
N ILE A 11 -70.00 92.68 -20.12
CA ILE A 11 -68.67 92.15 -20.43
C ILE A 11 -67.79 92.06 -19.16
N ILE A 12 -67.86 93.06 -18.28
CA ILE A 12 -67.13 93.04 -17.00
C ILE A 12 -67.66 91.92 -16.09
N ALA A 13 -68.97 91.68 -16.07
CA ALA A 13 -69.56 90.60 -15.29
C ALA A 13 -69.12 89.23 -15.80
N VAL A 14 -69.18 88.99 -17.11
CA VAL A 14 -68.69 87.75 -17.74
C VAL A 14 -67.20 87.55 -17.48
N ALA A 15 -66.39 88.61 -17.59
CA ALA A 15 -64.95 88.55 -17.30
C ALA A 15 -64.67 88.22 -15.82
N ARG A 16 -65.48 88.72 -14.87
CA ARG A 16 -65.36 88.37 -13.45
C ARG A 16 -65.80 86.94 -13.17
N ASP A 17 -66.88 86.47 -13.78
CA ASP A 17 -67.35 85.09 -13.61
C ASP A 17 -66.34 84.09 -14.18
N TYR A 18 -65.75 84.42 -15.33
CA TYR A 18 -64.68 83.64 -15.92
C TYR A 18 -63.42 83.63 -15.05
N ALA A 19 -63.02 84.79 -14.50
CA ALA A 19 -61.91 84.86 -13.57
C ALA A 19 -62.18 84.08 -12.28
N ALA A 20 -63.39 84.10 -11.74
CA ALA A 20 -63.74 83.37 -10.51
C ALA A 20 -63.83 81.84 -10.72
N GLN A 21 -64.23 81.38 -11.92
CA GLN A 21 -64.35 79.96 -12.23
C GLN A 21 -63.02 79.30 -12.62
N TYR A 22 -62.12 80.04 -13.28
CA TYR A 22 -60.92 79.45 -13.89
C TYR A 22 -59.60 79.99 -13.34
N LEU A 23 -59.60 81.13 -12.64
CA LEU A 23 -58.41 81.67 -11.99
C LEU A 23 -58.67 81.77 -10.49
N ASP A 24 -58.45 80.66 -9.76
CA ASP A 24 -58.21 80.74 -8.32
C ASP A 24 -56.71 80.88 -8.07
N PRO A 25 -56.19 82.12 -7.90
CA PRO A 25 -54.77 82.33 -7.70
C PRO A 25 -54.24 81.62 -6.45
N LYS A 26 -55.08 81.30 -5.46
CA LYS A 26 -54.64 80.57 -4.27
C LYS A 26 -54.38 79.11 -4.57
N ASP A 27 -55.25 78.47 -5.35
CA ASP A 27 -55.09 77.08 -5.78
C ASP A 27 -53.91 76.94 -6.76
N ASP A 28 -53.75 77.89 -7.68
CA ASP A 28 -52.62 77.88 -8.62
C ASP A 28 -51.27 78.11 -7.92
N ILE A 29 -51.20 79.01 -6.93
CA ILE A 29 -49.99 79.18 -6.11
C ILE A 29 -49.71 77.90 -5.29
N ALA A 30 -50.73 77.23 -4.78
CA ALA A 30 -50.55 75.96 -4.07
C ALA A 30 -50.02 74.85 -5.00
N LYS A 31 -50.55 74.75 -6.23
CA LYS A 31 -50.05 73.83 -7.26
C LYS A 31 -48.60 74.13 -7.64
N ILE A 32 -48.25 75.40 -7.84
CA ILE A 32 -46.86 75.81 -8.16
C ILE A 32 -45.92 75.40 -7.01
N ARG A 33 -46.28 75.64 -5.75
CA ARG A 33 -45.47 75.22 -4.60
C ARG A 33 -45.32 73.71 -4.50
N ASN A 34 -46.36 72.94 -4.80
CA ASN A 34 -46.29 71.47 -4.84
C ASN A 34 -45.37 70.99 -5.97
N VAL A 35 -45.45 71.60 -7.15
CA VAL A 35 -44.54 71.31 -8.27
C VAL A 35 -43.10 71.66 -7.89
N GLU A 36 -42.85 72.81 -7.26
CA GLU A 36 -41.52 73.19 -6.78
C GLU A 36 -40.98 72.20 -5.74
N ALA A 37 -41.82 71.71 -4.83
CA ALA A 37 -41.43 70.68 -3.86
C ALA A 37 -41.03 69.38 -4.56
N ILE A 38 -41.84 68.91 -5.51
CA ILE A 38 -41.55 67.73 -6.33
C ILE A 38 -40.24 67.92 -7.12
N LEU A 39 -40.01 69.10 -7.70
CA LEU A 39 -38.78 69.41 -8.43
C LEU A 39 -37.56 69.39 -7.51
N ARG A 40 -37.66 69.92 -6.29
CA ARG A 40 -36.57 69.85 -5.31
C ARG A 40 -36.27 68.42 -4.89
N ASP A 41 -37.29 67.63 -4.60
CA ASP A 41 -37.11 66.23 -4.20
C ASP A 41 -36.49 65.40 -5.34
N THR A 42 -36.97 65.58 -6.57
CA THR A 42 -36.39 64.91 -7.75
C THR A 42 -34.96 65.37 -8.05
N GLU A 43 -34.61 66.63 -7.78
CA GLU A 43 -33.23 67.10 -7.92
C GLU A 43 -32.29 66.47 -6.88
N VAL A 44 -32.74 66.35 -5.62
CA VAL A 44 -31.99 65.66 -4.56
C VAL A 44 -31.80 64.18 -4.90
N GLU A 45 -32.86 63.49 -5.34
CA GLU A 45 -32.78 62.09 -5.77
C GLU A 45 -31.86 61.91 -6.98
N SER A 46 -31.96 62.78 -7.99
CA SER A 46 -31.09 62.78 -9.17
C SER A 46 -29.63 63.02 -8.79
N GLY A 47 -29.37 63.95 -7.87
CA GLY A 47 -28.04 64.20 -7.31
C GLY A 47 -27.47 62.99 -6.59
N ALA A 48 -28.27 62.34 -5.74
CA ALA A 48 -27.87 61.13 -5.02
C ALA A 48 -27.59 59.96 -5.99
N ALA A 49 -28.42 59.76 -7.01
CA ALA A 49 -28.24 58.73 -8.03
C ALA A 49 -26.95 58.96 -8.84
N ARG A 50 -26.68 60.21 -9.26
CA ARG A 50 -25.44 60.58 -9.95
C ARG A 50 -24.20 60.32 -9.09
N ASN A 51 -24.27 60.64 -7.80
CA ASN A 51 -23.15 60.38 -6.88
C ASN A 51 -22.89 58.89 -6.71
N LYS A 52 -23.94 58.07 -6.54
CA LYS A 52 -23.82 56.59 -6.48
C LYS A 52 -23.24 56.02 -7.78
N ALA A 53 -23.66 56.52 -8.94
CA ALA A 53 -23.12 56.09 -10.21
C ALA A 53 -21.62 56.43 -10.35
N LYS A 54 -21.21 57.64 -9.92
CA LYS A 54 -19.80 58.03 -9.91
C LYS A 54 -18.94 57.15 -9.01
N THR A 55 -19.42 56.80 -7.81
CA THR A 55 -18.68 55.93 -6.89
C THR A 55 -18.55 54.51 -7.45
N LEU A 56 -19.61 53.96 -8.03
CA LEU A 56 -19.56 52.64 -8.68
C LEU A 56 -18.63 52.63 -9.89
N LEU A 57 -18.62 53.68 -10.69
CA LEU A 57 -17.70 53.81 -11.81
C LEU A 57 -16.24 53.87 -11.34
N ALA A 58 -15.97 54.64 -10.29
CA ALA A 58 -14.63 54.71 -9.70
C ALA A 58 -14.18 53.33 -9.16
N GLU A 59 -15.04 52.64 -8.40
CA GLU A 59 -14.73 51.32 -7.87
C GLU A 59 -14.51 50.27 -8.98
N THR A 60 -15.37 50.24 -9.99
CA THR A 60 -15.22 49.32 -11.12
C THR A 60 -13.96 49.62 -11.92
N SER A 61 -13.62 50.89 -12.14
CA SER A 61 -12.38 51.28 -12.81
C SER A 61 -11.14 50.84 -12.02
N GLN A 62 -11.16 50.99 -10.69
CA GLN A 62 -10.08 50.56 -9.81
C GLN A 62 -9.92 49.05 -9.83
N ARG A 63 -11.03 48.29 -9.76
CA ARG A 63 -11.00 46.82 -9.88
C ARG A 63 -10.45 46.39 -11.24
N HIS A 64 -10.85 47.05 -12.33
CA HIS A 64 -10.31 46.78 -13.66
C HIS A 64 -8.81 47.04 -13.73
N ALA A 65 -8.32 48.15 -13.16
CA ALA A 65 -6.89 48.44 -13.10
C ALA A 65 -6.12 47.37 -12.31
N LEU A 66 -6.64 46.96 -11.14
CA LEU A 66 -6.05 45.89 -10.34
C LEU A 66 -6.03 44.55 -11.07
N LEU A 67 -7.09 44.21 -11.80
CA LEU A 67 -7.13 42.98 -12.61
C LEU A 67 -6.19 43.03 -13.82
N GLN A 68 -5.95 44.22 -14.39
CA GLN A 68 -4.98 44.41 -15.46
C GLN A 68 -3.54 44.25 -14.95
N THR A 69 -3.23 44.76 -13.75
CA THR A 69 -1.89 44.58 -13.14
C THR A 69 -1.68 43.19 -12.57
N SER A 70 -2.76 42.49 -12.19
CA SER A 70 -2.70 41.16 -11.58
C SER A 70 -2.96 40.04 -12.59
N ARG A 71 -2.91 40.33 -13.89
CA ARG A 71 -3.09 39.30 -14.91
C ARG A 71 -1.95 38.27 -14.72
N PRO A 72 -2.25 37.00 -14.38
CA PRO A 72 -1.20 36.01 -14.26
C PRO A 72 -0.48 35.99 -15.60
N THR A 73 0.83 36.15 -15.57
CA THR A 73 1.68 36.03 -16.75
C THR A 73 1.42 34.64 -17.31
N HIS A 74 0.59 34.55 -18.34
CA HIS A 74 0.38 33.29 -19.02
C HIS A 74 1.75 32.88 -19.54
N PRO A 75 2.23 31.65 -19.24
CA PRO A 75 3.50 31.18 -19.77
C PRO A 75 3.46 31.40 -21.27
N SER A 76 4.55 31.93 -21.83
CA SER A 76 4.61 32.15 -23.26
C SER A 76 4.37 30.82 -23.97
N SER A 77 3.91 30.85 -25.22
CA SER A 77 3.72 29.61 -25.99
C SER A 77 5.00 28.76 -26.02
N ALA A 78 6.18 29.39 -25.92
CA ALA A 78 7.46 28.71 -25.80
C ALA A 78 7.61 28.00 -24.45
N ASP A 79 7.37 28.70 -23.33
CA ASP A 79 7.45 28.11 -21.98
C ASP A 79 6.45 26.95 -21.80
N HIS A 80 5.26 27.06 -22.41
CA HIS A 80 4.28 25.99 -22.37
C HIS A 80 4.78 24.74 -23.12
N LEU A 81 5.38 24.92 -24.31
CA LEU A 81 5.94 23.82 -25.08
C LEU A 81 7.12 23.15 -24.35
N GLU A 82 7.99 23.93 -23.71
CA GLU A 82 9.06 23.39 -22.88
C GLU A 82 8.52 22.58 -21.72
N ARG A 83 7.49 23.08 -21.03
CA ARG A 83 6.84 22.36 -19.94
C ARG A 83 6.18 21.06 -20.40
N VAL A 84 5.53 21.06 -21.57
CA VAL A 84 4.95 19.85 -22.16
C VAL A 84 6.04 18.84 -22.52
N ARG A 85 7.15 19.28 -23.10
CA ARG A 85 8.31 18.42 -23.40
C ARG A 85 8.91 17.82 -22.14
N ALA A 86 9.10 18.61 -21.09
CA ALA A 86 9.59 18.14 -19.80
C ALA A 86 8.67 17.06 -19.21
N LEU A 87 7.36 17.32 -19.17
CA LEU A 87 6.37 16.35 -18.67
C LEU A 87 6.31 15.09 -19.51
N THR A 88 6.46 15.20 -20.83
CA THR A 88 6.49 14.03 -21.73
C THR A 88 7.75 13.19 -21.50
N SER A 89 8.90 13.83 -21.29
CA SER A 89 10.13 13.14 -20.92
C SER A 89 10.00 12.42 -19.58
N GLU A 90 9.43 13.08 -18.57
CA GLU A 90 9.17 12.49 -17.26
C GLU A 90 8.22 11.29 -17.35
N ALA A 91 7.14 11.42 -18.12
CA ALA A 91 6.19 10.33 -18.35
C ALA A 91 6.86 9.11 -19.02
N ASN A 92 7.73 9.33 -20.00
CA ASN A 92 8.47 8.26 -20.65
C ASN A 92 9.45 7.57 -19.69
N GLN A 93 10.15 8.35 -18.84
CA GLN A 93 11.04 7.79 -17.82
C GLN A 93 10.26 6.95 -16.81
N LEU A 94 9.14 7.46 -16.31
CA LEU A 94 8.26 6.71 -15.40
C LEU A 94 7.74 5.43 -16.05
N SER A 95 7.29 5.49 -17.30
CA SER A 95 6.83 4.30 -18.03
C SER A 95 7.93 3.25 -18.18
N SER A 96 9.16 3.66 -18.50
CA SER A 96 10.30 2.74 -18.58
C SER A 96 10.65 2.13 -17.22
N GLY A 97 10.55 2.92 -16.14
CA GLY A 97 10.78 2.44 -14.77
C GLY A 97 9.73 1.42 -14.34
N VAL A 98 8.46 1.65 -14.67
CA VAL A 98 7.38 0.69 -14.42
C VAL A 98 7.64 -0.62 -15.17
N ALA A 99 7.97 -0.56 -16.46
CA ALA A 99 8.25 -1.76 -17.25
C ALA A 99 9.44 -2.56 -16.68
N HIS A 100 10.47 -1.89 -16.18
CA HIS A 100 11.61 -2.55 -15.53
C HIS A 100 11.20 -3.25 -14.23
N LEU A 101 10.45 -2.56 -13.37
CA LEU A 101 9.94 -3.13 -12.11
C LEU A 101 9.00 -4.31 -12.34
N GLU A 102 8.15 -4.26 -13.38
CA GLU A 102 7.31 -5.40 -13.75
C GLU A 102 8.15 -6.62 -14.18
N GLY A 103 9.23 -6.39 -14.94
CA GLY A 103 10.21 -7.43 -15.29
C GLY A 103 10.87 -8.05 -14.06
N ASP A 104 11.32 -7.22 -13.12
CA ASP A 104 11.92 -7.67 -11.87
C ASP A 104 10.95 -8.50 -11.04
N VAL A 105 9.70 -8.05 -10.89
CA VAL A 105 8.65 -8.81 -10.19
C VAL A 105 8.40 -10.15 -10.87
N GLY A 106 8.36 -10.20 -12.21
CA GLY A 106 8.26 -11.45 -12.95
C GLY A 106 9.41 -12.42 -12.64
N SER A 107 10.65 -11.91 -12.63
CA SER A 107 11.83 -12.70 -12.30
C SER A 107 11.85 -13.20 -10.85
N LEU A 108 11.38 -12.37 -9.91
CA LEU A 108 11.31 -12.75 -8.50
C LEU A 108 10.24 -13.81 -8.27
N LYS A 109 9.09 -13.71 -8.94
CA LYS A 109 8.04 -14.73 -8.90
C LYS A 109 8.56 -16.07 -9.41
N SER A 110 9.24 -16.10 -10.56
CA SER A 110 9.79 -17.35 -11.10
C SER A 110 10.85 -17.96 -10.19
N ARG A 111 11.70 -17.12 -9.57
CA ARG A 111 12.68 -17.58 -8.57
C ARG A 111 11.98 -18.19 -7.36
N LEU A 112 10.94 -17.53 -6.84
CA LEU A 112 10.17 -18.02 -5.70
C LEU A 112 9.50 -19.36 -6.00
N GLU A 113 8.92 -19.51 -7.20
CA GLU A 113 8.34 -20.78 -7.65
C GLU A 113 9.41 -21.88 -7.74
N SER A 114 10.58 -21.59 -8.30
CA SER A 114 11.69 -22.55 -8.37
C SER A 114 12.19 -22.96 -6.98
N LEU A 115 12.23 -22.03 -6.02
CA LEU A 115 12.58 -22.28 -4.63
C LEU A 115 11.52 -23.14 -3.96
N GLY A 116 10.23 -22.86 -4.18
CA GLY A 116 9.12 -23.68 -3.68
C GLY A 116 9.18 -25.11 -4.18
N GLN A 117 9.46 -25.31 -5.48
CA GLN A 117 9.66 -26.65 -6.04
C GLN A 117 10.85 -27.38 -5.42
N ARG A 118 11.98 -26.69 -5.21
CA ARG A 118 13.14 -27.27 -4.52
C ARG A 118 12.81 -27.65 -3.08
N MET A 119 12.12 -26.79 -2.32
CA MET A 119 11.72 -27.12 -0.95
C MET A 119 10.79 -28.32 -0.91
N ALA A 120 9.82 -28.41 -1.82
CA ALA A 120 8.94 -29.58 -1.93
C ALA A 120 9.71 -30.86 -2.29
N GLN A 121 10.74 -30.76 -3.13
CA GLN A 121 11.60 -31.89 -3.44
C GLN A 121 12.43 -32.32 -2.22
N LEU A 122 13.10 -31.37 -1.54
CA LEU A 122 13.86 -31.68 -0.33
C LEU A 122 12.99 -32.29 0.77
N ALA A 123 11.75 -31.82 0.94
CA ALA A 123 10.83 -32.39 1.92
C ALA A 123 10.53 -33.88 1.61
N LYS A 124 10.31 -34.21 0.34
CA LYS A 124 10.15 -35.61 -0.08
C LYS A 124 11.41 -36.44 0.13
N ASP A 125 12.58 -35.88 -0.16
CA ASP A 125 13.85 -36.58 0.01
C ASP A 125 14.10 -36.87 1.51
N LEU A 126 13.77 -35.93 2.40
CA LEU A 126 13.80 -36.12 3.86
C LEU A 126 12.83 -37.19 4.34
N ASP A 127 11.57 -37.16 3.87
CA ASP A 127 10.59 -38.19 4.23
C ASP A 127 11.06 -39.59 3.79
N ASN A 128 11.69 -39.69 2.62
CA ASN A 128 12.26 -40.95 2.13
C ASN A 128 13.48 -41.41 2.97
N GLU A 129 14.36 -40.48 3.38
CA GLU A 129 15.50 -40.80 4.26
C GLU A 129 15.05 -41.22 5.67
N GLU A 130 13.97 -40.65 6.19
CA GLU A 130 13.37 -41.08 7.46
C GLU A 130 12.68 -42.45 7.35
N GLU A 131 12.05 -42.78 6.23
CA GLU A 131 11.56 -44.14 5.96
C GLU A 131 12.71 -45.15 5.78
N GLU A 132 13.86 -44.72 5.27
CA GLU A 132 15.11 -45.49 5.22
C GLU A 132 15.86 -45.49 6.57
N ALA A 133 15.15 -45.28 7.69
CA ALA A 133 15.68 -45.42 9.03
C ALA A 133 16.42 -46.75 9.19
N VAL A 134 17.74 -46.65 9.33
CA VAL A 134 18.65 -47.78 9.55
C VAL A 134 18.06 -48.70 10.61
N ASP A 135 17.73 -49.94 10.21
CA ASP A 135 17.13 -50.93 11.09
C ASP A 135 17.91 -50.97 12.43
N PRO A 136 17.24 -50.79 13.58
CA PRO A 136 17.90 -50.78 14.89
C PRO A 136 18.73 -52.05 15.14
N ALA A 137 18.42 -53.17 14.47
CA ALA A 137 19.24 -54.38 14.49
C ALA A 137 20.62 -54.16 13.82
N VAL A 138 20.66 -53.48 12.68
CA VAL A 138 21.91 -53.16 11.96
C VAL A 138 22.77 -52.19 12.77
N LEU A 139 22.17 -51.20 13.42
CA LEU A 139 22.90 -50.30 14.33
C LEU A 139 23.50 -51.05 15.52
N LYS A 140 22.72 -51.95 16.15
CA LYS A 140 23.24 -52.79 17.25
C LYS A 140 24.40 -53.67 16.78
N LEU A 141 24.27 -54.31 15.62
CA LEU A 141 25.34 -55.13 15.05
C LEU A 141 26.61 -54.31 14.75
N ARG A 142 26.45 -53.09 14.25
CA ARG A 142 27.58 -52.16 14.03
C ARG A 142 28.26 -51.78 15.33
N ILE A 143 27.49 -51.43 16.37
CA ILE A 143 28.03 -51.11 17.71
C ILE A 143 28.80 -52.30 18.27
N TYR A 144 28.25 -53.52 18.19
CA TYR A 144 28.97 -54.71 18.67
C TYR A 144 30.26 -54.98 17.87
N LYS A 145 30.24 -54.75 16.55
CA LYS A 145 31.45 -54.86 15.72
C LYS A 145 32.51 -53.82 16.08
N ASP A 146 32.10 -52.58 16.35
CA ASP A 146 33.01 -51.49 16.75
C ASP A 146 33.60 -51.71 18.15
N LEU A 147 32.83 -52.35 19.05
CA LEU A 147 33.30 -52.86 20.34
C LEU A 147 34.24 -54.06 20.21
N GLY A 148 34.48 -54.57 18.99
CA GLY A 148 35.41 -55.66 18.72
C GLY A 148 34.79 -57.06 18.75
N PHE A 149 33.46 -57.17 18.87
CA PHE A 149 32.75 -58.46 18.78
C PHE A 149 32.42 -58.79 17.33
N THR A 150 32.95 -59.91 16.85
CA THR A 150 32.67 -60.41 15.50
C THR A 150 32.17 -61.84 15.60
N LEU A 151 31.08 -62.14 14.88
CA LEU A 151 30.49 -63.48 14.83
C LEU A 151 31.10 -64.25 13.67
N SER A 152 31.58 -65.45 13.94
CA SER A 152 32.11 -66.36 12.93
C SER A 152 31.32 -67.66 12.92
N SER A 153 30.95 -68.13 11.73
CA SER A 153 30.43 -69.48 11.55
C SER A 153 31.59 -70.42 11.21
N SER A 154 31.64 -71.57 11.87
CA SER A 154 32.56 -72.65 11.53
C SER A 154 32.07 -73.46 10.33
N GLN A 155 30.80 -73.28 9.93
CA GLN A 155 30.18 -74.03 8.85
C GLN A 155 30.15 -73.19 7.57
N PRO A 156 30.54 -73.75 6.41
CA PRO A 156 30.37 -73.07 5.13
C PRO A 156 28.88 -72.83 4.85
N PRO A 157 28.53 -71.78 4.07
CA PRO A 157 27.15 -71.50 3.72
C PRO A 157 26.54 -72.74 3.04
N SER A 158 25.50 -73.30 3.65
CA SER A 158 24.78 -74.45 3.12
C SER A 158 23.98 -74.03 1.89
N ALA A 159 23.92 -74.88 0.87
CA ALA A 159 23.18 -74.61 -0.37
C ALA A 159 21.65 -74.49 -0.14
N ASP A 160 21.15 -74.95 1.00
CA ASP A 160 19.72 -75.01 1.33
C ASP A 160 19.13 -73.71 1.92
N ASN A 161 19.77 -72.55 1.73
CA ASN A 161 19.28 -71.24 2.19
C ASN A 161 18.99 -71.16 3.71
N THR A 162 19.56 -72.10 4.49
CA THR A 162 19.44 -72.08 5.95
C THR A 162 20.35 -70.99 6.51
N PRO A 163 19.85 -70.17 7.46
CA PRO A 163 20.65 -69.09 8.01
C PRO A 163 21.93 -69.65 8.65
N PRO A 164 23.10 -69.02 8.43
CA PRO A 164 24.36 -69.50 8.95
C PRO A 164 24.29 -69.56 10.47
N LYS A 165 24.56 -70.73 11.04
CA LYS A 165 24.63 -70.89 12.48
C LYS A 165 25.94 -70.30 12.97
N PHE A 166 25.86 -69.25 13.79
CA PHE A 166 27.04 -68.63 14.40
C PHE A 166 27.43 -69.43 15.63
N ASP A 167 28.55 -70.13 15.53
CA ASP A 167 29.05 -71.01 16.58
C ASP A 167 30.28 -70.43 17.31
N ARG A 168 30.85 -69.32 16.83
CA ARG A 168 32.03 -68.68 17.44
C ARG A 168 31.91 -67.17 17.51
N VAL A 169 32.44 -66.59 18.58
CA VAL A 169 32.59 -65.14 18.76
C VAL A 169 34.07 -64.82 18.85
N THR A 170 34.54 -63.91 18.01
CA THR A 170 35.88 -63.32 18.10
C THR A 170 35.80 -61.97 18.77
N VAL A 171 36.55 -61.79 19.87
CA VAL A 171 36.64 -60.54 20.64
C VAL A 171 38.04 -59.97 20.45
N ILE A 172 38.10 -58.73 19.94
CA ILE A 172 39.34 -57.99 19.80
C ILE A 172 39.51 -57.11 21.04
N SER A 173 40.43 -57.47 21.93
CA SER A 173 40.74 -56.66 23.10
C SER A 173 41.86 -55.66 22.74
N ARG A 174 41.60 -54.38 22.99
CA ARG A 174 42.61 -53.32 22.81
C ARG A 174 43.18 -52.97 24.18
N SER A 175 44.30 -53.59 24.53
CA SER A 175 45.05 -53.27 25.75
C SER A 175 46.14 -52.25 25.46
N ALA A 176 46.64 -51.56 26.49
CA ALA A 176 47.74 -50.60 26.38
C ALA A 176 49.04 -51.22 25.82
N THR A 177 49.15 -52.55 25.83
CA THR A 177 50.32 -53.33 25.40
C THR A 177 50.16 -54.03 24.05
N GLY A 178 48.99 -54.02 23.42
CA GLY A 178 48.74 -54.74 22.16
C GLY A 178 47.28 -55.03 21.85
N THR A 179 47.02 -55.52 20.63
CA THR A 179 45.71 -56.03 20.19
C THR A 179 45.71 -57.55 20.22
N ASP A 180 45.00 -58.15 21.18
CA ASP A 180 44.82 -59.59 21.26
C ASP A 180 43.47 -59.99 20.65
N VAL A 181 43.48 -61.04 19.84
CA VAL A 181 42.27 -61.60 19.20
C VAL A 181 41.93 -62.92 19.88
N ASN A 182 40.87 -62.92 20.66
CA ASN A 182 40.40 -64.11 21.37
C ASN A 182 39.21 -64.72 20.63
N THR A 183 39.29 -66.01 20.32
CA THR A 183 38.17 -66.75 19.72
C THR A 183 37.50 -67.61 20.78
N PHE A 184 36.19 -67.42 20.97
CA PHE A 184 35.38 -68.14 21.94
C PHE A 184 34.34 -69.00 21.22
N ASP A 185 34.24 -70.27 21.58
CA ASP A 185 33.25 -71.20 21.01
C ASP A 185 31.94 -71.10 21.79
N LEU A 186 30.84 -70.79 21.10
CA LEU A 186 29.52 -70.69 21.70
C LEU A 186 28.94 -72.05 22.06
N ASN A 187 29.46 -73.16 21.52
CA ASN A 187 28.92 -74.50 21.77
C ASN A 187 29.71 -75.28 22.85
N ASP A 188 30.52 -74.61 23.65
CA ASP A 188 31.38 -75.19 24.69
C ASP A 188 30.65 -75.83 25.90
N GLY A 189 29.31 -75.90 25.88
CA GLY A 189 28.49 -76.45 26.95
C GLY A 189 28.34 -75.55 28.18
N ARG A 190 28.94 -74.36 28.21
CA ARG A 190 28.80 -73.43 29.35
C ARG A 190 27.41 -72.78 29.39
N SER A 191 27.00 -72.39 30.60
CA SER A 191 25.77 -71.62 30.79
C SER A 191 25.85 -70.27 30.05
N ARG A 192 24.70 -69.70 29.66
CA ARG A 192 24.64 -68.37 29.02
C ARG A 192 25.31 -67.29 29.88
N TRP A 193 25.13 -67.38 31.20
CA TRP A 193 25.75 -66.46 32.16
C TRP A 193 27.27 -66.52 32.11
N ASN A 194 27.86 -67.72 32.22
CA ASN A 194 29.31 -67.88 32.21
C ASN A 194 29.92 -67.42 30.88
N ARG A 195 29.23 -67.66 29.75
CA ARG A 195 29.67 -67.14 28.43
C ARG A 195 29.65 -65.63 28.39
N ALA A 196 28.59 -64.99 28.86
CA ALA A 196 28.51 -63.53 28.91
C ALA A 196 29.63 -62.94 29.79
N GLN A 197 29.87 -63.51 30.96
CA GLN A 197 30.92 -63.04 31.87
C GLN A 197 32.31 -63.14 31.23
N VAL A 198 32.66 -64.28 30.64
CA VAL A 198 33.96 -64.45 29.97
C VAL A 198 34.12 -63.50 28.78
N LEU A 199 33.07 -63.30 27.99
CA LEU A 199 33.11 -62.34 26.87
C LEU A 199 33.32 -60.89 27.35
N TRP A 200 32.72 -60.51 28.48
CA TRP A 200 32.93 -59.20 29.09
C TRP A 200 34.33 -59.03 29.68
N GLU A 201 34.85 -60.05 30.37
CA GLU A 201 36.22 -60.09 30.88
C GLU A 201 37.24 -59.93 29.74
N LEU A 202 37.04 -60.64 28.63
CA LEU A 202 37.88 -60.54 27.44
C LEU A 202 37.78 -59.16 26.76
N ALA A 203 36.62 -58.51 26.79
CA ALA A 203 36.43 -57.16 26.24
C ALA A 203 37.02 -56.05 27.13
N GLY A 204 37.62 -56.38 28.27
CA GLY A 204 38.19 -55.42 29.22
C GLY A 204 37.15 -54.76 30.13
N GLY A 205 35.91 -55.26 30.12
CA GLY A 205 34.82 -54.78 30.97
C GLY A 205 34.73 -55.62 32.23
N TRP A 206 35.06 -55.00 33.36
CA TRP A 206 34.88 -55.51 34.74
C TRP A 206 36.05 -56.32 35.32
N THR A 207 37.12 -55.62 35.71
CA THR A 207 37.94 -56.08 36.86
C THR A 207 37.21 -55.68 38.14
N GLY A 208 36.22 -56.46 38.54
CA GLY A 208 35.67 -56.40 39.90
C GLY A 208 36.73 -56.87 40.90
N LYS A 209 37.63 -55.97 41.30
CA LYS A 209 38.36 -56.05 42.56
C LYS A 209 37.80 -55.03 43.52
#